data_AF-A0A7Y3EDQ3-F1
#
_entry.id   AF-A0A7Y3EDQ3-F1
#
_cell.length_a   1.000
_cell.length_b   1.000
_cell.length_c   1.000
_cell.angle_alpha   90.00
_cell.angle_beta   90.00
_cell.angle_gamma   90.00
#
_symmetry.space_group_name_H-M   'P 1'
#
loop_
_entity.id
_entity.type
_entity.pdbx_description
1 polymer ?
#
loop_
_entity_poly.entity_id
_entity_poly.type
_entity_poly.pdbx_seq_one_letter_code
_entity_poly.pdbx_strand_id
1 'polypeptide(L)'
;MALFKLGVFSALARARTYGAMIAAGLLVGIPLISLGMARNAATDWAAPDFFFLGSLYNYWGSIPVALGWVGVVMLICQSGALSGLTARLAAVGRMAFTNYIGQTAICTTLFYGHGLGLFGSIDRVGQAAIVVAIWTLLIVASPWWLSRYQAGPLEWLWRSLVYGRRQPFRRVAGG
;
A
#
# COMPACT_ATOMS: atom_id res chain seq x y z
N MET A 1 10.65 2.14 -14.70
CA MET A 1 11.90 1.39 -14.52
C MET A 1 13.13 2.22 -14.14
N ALA A 2 13.18 3.53 -14.45
CA ALA A 2 14.34 4.37 -14.11
C ALA A 2 14.70 4.35 -12.60
N LEU A 3 13.76 4.64 -11.70
CA LEU A 3 14.01 4.65 -10.25
C LEU A 3 14.46 3.29 -9.69
N PHE A 4 13.97 2.19 -10.28
CA PHE A 4 14.42 0.85 -9.92
C PHE A 4 15.88 0.62 -10.35
N LYS A 5 16.23 0.97 -11.59
CA LYS A 5 17.62 0.90 -12.09
C LYS A 5 18.57 1.83 -11.33
N LEU A 6 18.06 2.94 -10.81
CA LEU A 6 18.81 3.88 -9.96
C LEU A 6 18.93 3.40 -8.50
N GLY A 7 18.40 2.22 -8.15
CA GLY A 7 18.50 1.64 -6.81
C GLY A 7 17.59 2.29 -5.76
N VAL A 8 16.71 3.22 -6.15
CA VAL A 8 15.83 3.96 -5.24
C VAL A 8 14.90 3.01 -4.49
N PHE A 9 14.23 2.11 -5.21
CA PHE A 9 13.31 1.13 -4.61
C PHE A 9 14.00 -0.06 -3.93
N SER A 10 15.31 -0.18 -4.07
CA SER A 10 16.10 -1.23 -3.42
C SER A 10 16.78 -0.73 -2.15
N ALA A 11 16.47 0.49 -1.68
CA ALA A 11 17.14 1.15 -0.56
C ALA A 11 18.66 1.34 -0.75
N LEU A 12 19.15 1.31 -2.01
CA LEU A 12 20.58 1.41 -2.35
C LEU A 12 21.02 2.84 -2.68
N ALA A 13 20.08 3.76 -2.90
CA ALA A 13 20.43 5.15 -3.16
C ALA A 13 20.96 5.83 -1.89
N ARG A 14 21.72 6.93 -2.07
CA ARG A 14 22.27 7.70 -0.95
C ARG A 14 21.14 8.33 -0.13
N ALA A 15 21.29 8.41 1.19
CA ALA A 15 20.30 9.02 2.08
C ALA A 15 19.87 10.44 1.65
N ARG A 16 20.81 11.24 1.12
CA ARG A 16 20.54 12.57 0.56
C ARG A 16 19.54 12.57 -0.61
N THR A 17 19.52 11.50 -1.41
CA THR A 17 18.57 11.36 -2.52
C THR A 17 17.16 11.22 -1.99
N TYR A 18 16.96 10.39 -0.96
CA TYR A 18 15.68 10.25 -0.29
C TYR A 18 15.29 11.53 0.45
N GLY A 19 16.24 12.21 1.10
CA GLY A 19 16.01 13.53 1.71
C GLY A 19 15.53 14.57 0.70
N ALA A 20 16.13 14.61 -0.51
CA ALA A 20 15.69 15.48 -1.59
C ALA A 20 14.28 15.13 -2.11
N MET A 21 13.94 13.83 -2.19
CA MET A 21 12.59 13.39 -2.56
C MET A 21 11.55 13.84 -1.53
N ILE A 22 11.87 13.71 -0.23
CA ILE A 22 11.04 14.22 0.86
C ILE A 22 10.86 15.73 0.76
N ALA A 23 11.96 16.46 0.58
CA ALA A 23 11.92 17.91 0.41
C ALA A 23 11.07 18.33 -0.80
N ALA A 24 11.17 17.62 -1.94
CA ALA A 24 10.32 17.89 -3.09
C ALA A 24 8.82 17.68 -2.77
N GLY A 25 8.48 16.61 -2.04
CA GLY A 25 7.12 16.38 -1.58
C GLY A 25 6.60 17.49 -0.66
N LEU A 26 7.39 17.91 0.32
CA LEU A 26 7.00 18.90 1.32
C LEU A 26 7.02 20.35 0.80
N LEU A 27 8.00 20.71 -0.02
CA LEU A 27 8.23 22.10 -0.45
C LEU A 27 7.64 22.42 -1.82
N VAL A 28 7.33 21.42 -2.63
CA VAL A 28 6.72 21.62 -3.96
C VAL A 28 5.36 20.96 -4.02
N GLY A 29 5.28 19.67 -3.67
CA GLY A 29 4.04 18.91 -3.79
C GLY A 29 2.90 19.40 -2.92
N ILE A 30 3.11 19.46 -1.60
CA ILE A 30 2.09 19.93 -0.65
C ILE A 30 1.65 21.36 -0.97
N PRO A 31 2.55 22.36 -1.14
CA PRO A 31 2.13 23.71 -1.48
C PRO A 31 1.33 23.79 -2.78
N LEU A 32 1.71 23.04 -3.82
CA LEU A 32 0.97 23.02 -5.08
C LEU A 32 -0.46 22.49 -4.88
N ILE A 33 -0.62 21.40 -4.13
CA ILE A 33 -1.94 20.85 -3.79
C ILE A 33 -2.74 21.85 -2.94
N SER A 34 -2.12 22.48 -1.95
CA SER A 34 -2.75 23.48 -1.09
C SER A 34 -3.23 24.70 -1.89
N LEU A 35 -2.48 25.15 -2.90
CA LEU A 35 -2.91 26.20 -3.83
C LEU A 35 -4.13 25.78 -4.64
N GLY A 36 -4.15 24.54 -5.15
CA GLY A 36 -5.32 23.99 -5.83
C GLY A 36 -6.55 23.93 -4.93
N MET A 37 -6.37 23.51 -3.68
CA MET A 37 -7.42 23.49 -2.67
C MET A 37 -7.96 24.89 -2.35
N ALA A 38 -7.07 25.86 -2.16
CA ALA A 38 -7.44 27.25 -1.92
C ALA A 38 -8.21 27.85 -3.10
N ARG A 39 -7.82 27.52 -4.34
CA ARG A 39 -8.54 27.91 -5.55
C ARG A 39 -9.94 27.31 -5.59
N ASN A 40 -10.06 25.99 -5.40
CA ASN A 40 -11.36 25.32 -5.38
C ASN A 40 -12.29 25.92 -4.31
N ALA A 41 -11.75 26.29 -3.15
CA ALA A 41 -12.53 26.98 -2.12
C ALA A 41 -12.92 28.40 -2.56
N ALA A 42 -12.04 29.16 -3.21
CA ALA A 42 -12.31 30.50 -3.71
C ALA A 42 -13.30 30.54 -4.89
N THR A 43 -13.48 29.42 -5.59
CA THR A 43 -14.45 29.27 -6.69
C THR A 43 -15.72 28.54 -6.26
N ASP A 44 -15.98 28.40 -4.95
CA ASP A 44 -17.12 27.67 -4.40
C ASP A 44 -17.28 26.26 -4.98
N TRP A 45 -16.15 25.62 -5.29
CA TRP A 45 -16.09 24.30 -5.92
C TRP A 45 -16.83 24.22 -7.26
N ALA A 46 -16.87 25.32 -8.01
CA ALA A 46 -17.51 25.36 -9.32
C ALA A 46 -16.98 24.24 -10.23
N ALA A 47 -17.88 23.36 -10.69
CA ALA A 47 -17.51 22.15 -11.41
C ALA A 47 -16.56 22.39 -12.62
N PRO A 48 -16.77 23.40 -13.48
CA PRO A 48 -15.84 23.66 -14.58
C PRO A 48 -14.41 23.99 -14.09
N ASP A 49 -14.28 24.88 -13.10
CA ASP A 49 -12.95 25.23 -12.58
C ASP A 49 -12.29 24.04 -11.88
N PHE A 50 -13.06 23.32 -11.06
CA PHE A 50 -12.58 22.12 -10.37
C PHE A 50 -12.05 21.06 -11.35
N PHE A 51 -12.82 20.72 -12.40
CA PHE A 51 -12.43 19.65 -13.32
C PHE A 51 -11.27 20.05 -14.24
N PHE A 52 -11.24 21.29 -14.74
CA PHE A 52 -10.28 21.70 -15.77
C PHE A 52 -9.00 22.37 -15.22
N LEU A 53 -9.07 23.05 -14.08
CA LEU A 53 -7.95 23.84 -13.54
C LEU A 53 -7.58 23.42 -12.12
N GLY A 54 -8.56 23.30 -11.22
CA GLY A 54 -8.36 22.93 -9.82
C GLY A 54 -7.75 21.53 -9.65
N SER A 55 -8.18 20.56 -10.46
CA SER A 55 -7.67 19.18 -10.45
C SER A 55 -6.21 19.08 -10.88
N LEU A 56 -5.73 19.97 -11.75
CA LEU A 56 -4.36 19.94 -12.28
C LEU A 56 -3.31 20.14 -11.19
N TYR A 57 -3.61 20.99 -10.20
CA TYR A 57 -2.75 21.20 -9.04
C TYR A 57 -2.54 19.90 -8.25
N ASN A 58 -3.61 19.14 -8.02
CA ASN A 58 -3.51 17.84 -7.37
C ASN A 58 -2.78 16.82 -8.24
N TYR A 59 -3.13 16.77 -9.53
CA TYR A 59 -2.52 15.86 -10.49
C TYR A 59 -0.98 16.00 -10.50
N TRP A 60 -0.48 17.22 -10.68
CA TRP A 60 0.97 17.48 -10.73
C TRP A 60 1.62 17.48 -9.35
N GLY A 61 0.94 17.98 -8.32
CA GLY A 61 1.46 18.01 -6.96
C GLY A 61 1.55 16.63 -6.31
N SER A 62 0.71 15.68 -6.73
CA SER A 62 0.74 14.31 -6.21
C SER A 62 2.03 13.57 -6.55
N ILE A 63 2.68 13.89 -7.68
CA ILE A 63 3.93 13.24 -8.13
C ILE A 63 5.07 13.47 -7.12
N PRO A 64 5.47 14.72 -6.79
CA PRO A 64 6.51 14.95 -5.79
C PRO A 64 6.08 14.48 -4.39
N VAL A 65 4.79 14.56 -4.02
CA VAL A 65 4.32 13.98 -2.74
C VAL A 65 4.53 12.47 -2.70
N ALA A 66 4.19 11.76 -3.76
CA ALA A 66 4.41 10.32 -3.87
C ALA A 66 5.91 9.98 -3.78
N LEU A 67 6.77 10.74 -4.45
CA LEU A 67 8.23 10.61 -4.30
C LEU A 67 8.68 10.89 -2.86
N GLY A 68 8.10 11.89 -2.19
CA GLY A 68 8.37 12.17 -0.79
C GLY A 68 8.04 10.97 0.10
N TRP A 69 6.88 10.35 -0.08
CA TRP A 69 6.52 9.12 0.63
C TRP A 69 7.48 7.96 0.34
N VAL A 70 7.89 7.77 -0.91
CA VAL A 70 8.94 6.79 -1.26
C VAL A 70 10.23 7.08 -0.50
N GLY A 71 10.65 8.36 -0.43
CA GLY A 71 11.83 8.78 0.33
C GLY A 71 11.75 8.39 1.81
N VAL A 72 10.61 8.67 2.46
CA VAL A 72 10.37 8.30 3.86
C VAL A 72 10.49 6.79 4.06
N VAL A 73 9.74 6.01 3.27
CA VAL A 73 9.70 4.55 3.39
C VAL A 73 11.08 3.94 3.13
N MET A 74 11.80 4.42 2.13
CA MET A 74 13.14 3.90 1.81
C MET A 74 14.18 4.25 2.87
N LEU A 75 14.11 5.42 3.51
CA LEU A 75 14.99 5.75 4.66
C LEU A 75 14.69 4.87 5.88
N ILE A 76 13.41 4.56 6.14
CA ILE A 76 13.03 3.60 7.19
C ILE A 76 13.61 2.22 6.89
N CYS A 77 13.51 1.77 5.63
CA CYS A 77 14.11 0.50 5.20
C CYS A 77 15.65 0.52 5.31
N GLN A 78 16.30 1.61 4.90
CA GLN A 78 17.76 1.74 4.90
C GLN A 78 18.34 1.84 6.32
N SER A 79 17.65 2.51 7.24
CA SER A 79 18.10 2.69 8.63
C SER A 79 17.91 1.44 9.51
N GLY A 80 17.02 0.53 9.11
CA GLY A 80 16.69 -0.66 9.91
C GLY A 80 15.88 -0.38 11.18
N ALA A 81 15.46 0.87 11.43
CA ALA A 81 14.78 1.31 12.66
C ALA A 81 13.49 0.51 12.96
N LEU A 82 12.83 0.00 11.92
CA LEU A 82 11.58 -0.77 12.02
C LEU A 82 11.72 -2.17 11.39
N SER A 83 12.89 -2.79 11.46
CA SER A 83 13.22 -4.08 10.81
C SER A 83 12.19 -5.19 11.06
N GLY A 84 11.66 -5.30 12.28
CA GLY A 84 10.60 -6.27 12.60
C GLY A 84 9.28 -5.98 11.88
N LEU A 85 8.86 -4.72 11.81
CA LEU A 85 7.64 -4.33 11.10
C LEU A 85 7.83 -4.43 9.59
N THR A 86 8.96 -3.97 9.04
CA THR A 86 9.24 -4.06 7.60
C THR A 86 9.33 -5.51 7.14
N ALA A 87 9.89 -6.42 7.95
CA ALA A 87 9.89 -7.85 7.66
C ALA A 87 8.47 -8.46 7.62
N ARG A 88 7.58 -8.05 8.55
CA ARG A 88 6.18 -8.46 8.56
C ARG A 88 5.41 -7.92 7.37
N LEU A 89 5.56 -6.63 7.05
CA LEU A 89 4.95 -6.02 5.86
C LEU A 89 5.48 -6.65 4.57
N ALA A 90 6.76 -7.00 4.51
CA ALA A 90 7.32 -7.77 3.39
C ALA A 90 6.67 -9.15 3.26
N ALA A 91 6.35 -9.83 4.38
CA ALA A 91 5.60 -11.08 4.35
C ALA A 91 4.17 -10.88 3.80
N VAL A 92 3.47 -9.82 4.21
CA VAL A 92 2.16 -9.44 3.66
C VAL A 92 2.26 -9.21 2.15
N GLY A 93 3.29 -8.50 1.68
CA GLY A 93 3.52 -8.23 0.25
C GLY A 93 3.83 -9.49 -0.56
N ARG A 94 4.53 -10.48 0.01
CA ARG A 94 4.74 -11.78 -0.65
C ARG A 94 3.46 -12.61 -0.79
N MET A 95 2.41 -12.27 -0.04
CA MET A 95 1.07 -12.87 -0.10
C MET A 95 0.01 -11.88 -0.60
N ALA A 96 0.40 -10.90 -1.42
CA ALA A 96 -0.51 -9.83 -1.84
C ALA A 96 -1.80 -10.33 -2.50
N PHE A 97 -1.74 -11.37 -3.33
CA PHE A 97 -2.92 -11.91 -4.01
C PHE A 97 -3.82 -12.69 -3.05
N THR A 98 -3.24 -13.56 -2.22
CA THR A 98 -3.99 -14.26 -1.17
C THR A 98 -4.66 -13.25 -0.22
N ASN A 99 -3.90 -12.27 0.25
CA ASN A 99 -4.39 -11.29 1.20
C ASN A 99 -5.46 -10.39 0.60
N TYR A 100 -5.33 -10.00 -0.68
CA TYR A 100 -6.36 -9.24 -1.38
C TYR A 100 -7.70 -10.00 -1.45
N ILE A 101 -7.67 -11.27 -1.87
CA ILE A 101 -8.88 -12.09 -1.96
C ILE A 101 -9.43 -12.42 -0.57
N GLY A 102 -8.57 -12.74 0.40
CA GLY A 102 -8.97 -12.98 1.79
C GLY A 102 -9.64 -11.77 2.42
N GLN A 103 -9.04 -10.58 2.27
CA GLN A 103 -9.64 -9.33 2.74
C GLN A 103 -10.97 -9.04 2.03
N THR A 104 -11.02 -9.24 0.70
CA THR A 104 -12.27 -9.06 -0.07
C THR A 104 -13.37 -9.97 0.48
N ALA A 105 -13.08 -11.27 0.67
CA ALA A 105 -14.04 -12.22 1.23
C ALA A 105 -14.52 -11.80 2.62
N ILE A 106 -13.60 -11.40 3.51
CA ILE A 106 -13.96 -10.89 4.85
C ILE A 106 -14.90 -9.68 4.71
N CYS A 107 -14.51 -8.66 3.93
CA CYS A 107 -15.30 -7.44 3.79
C CYS A 107 -16.67 -7.69 3.17
N THR A 108 -16.77 -8.52 2.11
CA THR A 108 -18.06 -8.82 1.49
C THR A 108 -18.95 -9.63 2.44
N THR A 109 -18.40 -10.59 3.19
CA THR A 109 -19.17 -11.33 4.19
C THR A 109 -19.64 -10.42 5.33
N LEU A 110 -18.86 -9.42 5.75
CA LEU A 110 -19.30 -8.49 6.79
C LEU A 110 -20.38 -7.52 6.28
N PHE A 111 -20.18 -6.91 5.11
CA PHE A 111 -20.99 -5.77 4.70
C PHE A 111 -22.09 -6.10 3.69
N TYR A 112 -21.95 -7.14 2.86
CA TYR A 112 -22.94 -7.41 1.80
C TYR A 112 -24.10 -8.27 2.32
N GLY A 113 -25.23 -8.20 1.62
CA GLY A 113 -26.48 -8.87 2.01
C GLY A 113 -26.44 -10.41 1.99
N HIS A 114 -25.44 -11.03 1.33
CA HIS A 114 -25.24 -12.48 1.42
C HIS A 114 -24.51 -12.92 2.71
N GLY A 115 -24.00 -11.97 3.49
CA GLY A 115 -23.32 -12.22 4.76
C GLY A 115 -24.06 -11.57 5.93
N LEU A 116 -23.39 -10.70 6.68
CA LEU A 116 -23.98 -10.02 7.84
C LEU A 116 -24.74 -8.74 7.48
N GLY A 117 -24.63 -8.24 6.24
CA GLY A 117 -25.41 -7.10 5.77
C GLY A 117 -25.15 -5.78 6.51
N LEU A 118 -23.93 -5.57 7.03
CA LEU A 118 -23.59 -4.40 7.87
C LEU A 118 -23.40 -3.08 7.08
N PHE A 119 -23.78 -3.06 5.80
CA PHE A 119 -23.63 -1.87 4.98
C PHE A 119 -24.50 -0.73 5.51
N GLY A 120 -23.88 0.43 5.77
CA GLY A 120 -24.56 1.61 6.29
C GLY A 120 -24.98 1.52 7.77
N SER A 121 -24.73 0.40 8.47
CA SER A 121 -25.11 0.23 9.87
C SER A 121 -24.00 0.53 10.87
N ILE A 122 -22.74 0.56 10.42
CA ILE A 122 -21.57 0.85 11.24
C ILE A 122 -21.10 2.28 11.00
N ASP A 123 -20.89 3.01 12.08
CA ASP A 123 -20.34 4.36 12.08
C ASP A 123 -18.86 4.38 11.66
N ARG A 124 -18.29 5.58 11.48
CA ARG A 124 -16.91 5.73 10.99
C ARG A 124 -15.87 5.15 11.94
N VAL A 125 -16.10 5.24 13.25
CA VAL A 125 -15.16 4.71 14.26
C VAL A 125 -15.20 3.19 14.26
N GLY A 126 -16.39 2.58 14.22
CA GLY A 126 -16.54 1.14 14.09
C GLY A 126 -15.92 0.60 12.81
N GLN A 127 -16.06 1.30 11.68
CA GLN A 127 -15.40 0.94 10.42
C GLN A 127 -13.87 0.98 10.54
N ALA A 128 -13.31 2.02 11.16
CA ALA A 128 -11.88 2.12 11.40
C ALA A 128 -11.36 0.97 12.28
N ALA A 129 -12.11 0.58 13.31
CA ALA A 129 -11.77 -0.56 14.17
C ALA A 129 -11.74 -1.88 13.38
N ILE A 130 -12.71 -2.10 12.48
CA ILE A 130 -12.73 -3.27 11.60
C ILE A 130 -11.50 -3.30 10.68
N VAL A 131 -11.12 -2.15 10.09
CA VAL A 131 -9.92 -2.06 9.23
C VAL A 131 -8.66 -2.44 10.03
N VAL A 132 -8.49 -1.88 11.22
CA VAL A 132 -7.34 -2.19 12.09
C VAL A 132 -7.33 -3.68 12.47
N ALA A 133 -8.48 -4.27 12.77
CA ALA A 133 -8.59 -5.69 13.07
C ALA A 133 -8.16 -6.57 11.87
N ILE A 134 -8.64 -6.27 10.67
CA ILE A 134 -8.27 -6.98 9.44
C ILE A 134 -6.76 -6.82 9.17
N TRP A 135 -6.22 -5.61 9.25
CA TRP A 135 -4.80 -5.37 9.04
C TRP A 135 -3.93 -6.12 10.04
N THR A 136 -4.31 -6.12 11.31
CA THR A 136 -3.62 -6.87 12.37
C THR A 136 -3.61 -8.36 12.05
N LEU A 137 -4.76 -8.90 11.65
CA LEU A 137 -4.88 -10.30 11.22
C LEU A 137 -3.93 -10.60 10.06
N LEU A 138 -3.91 -9.78 9.00
CA LEU A 138 -3.04 -10.00 7.83
C LEU A 138 -1.55 -9.89 8.18
N ILE A 139 -1.16 -8.91 8.98
CA ILE A 139 0.22 -8.66 9.41
C ILE A 139 0.75 -9.80 10.30
N VAL A 140 -0.11 -10.45 11.09
CA VAL A 140 0.26 -11.59 11.93
C VAL A 140 0.19 -12.91 11.16
N ALA A 141 -0.86 -13.13 10.37
CA ALA A 141 -1.09 -14.38 9.65
C ALA A 141 -0.09 -14.60 8.50
N SER A 142 0.28 -13.55 7.76
CA SER A 142 1.20 -13.66 6.61
C SER A 142 2.58 -14.22 6.97
N PRO A 143 3.33 -13.67 7.96
CA PRO A 143 4.62 -14.23 8.35
C PRO A 143 4.49 -15.63 8.96
N TRP A 144 3.43 -15.90 9.74
CA TRP A 144 3.15 -17.23 10.29
C TRP A 144 2.90 -18.27 9.19
N TRP A 145 2.20 -17.90 8.13
CA TRP A 145 1.96 -18.75 6.98
C TRP A 145 3.27 -19.02 6.22
N LEU A 146 4.02 -17.97 5.91
CA LEU A 146 5.26 -18.07 5.16
C LEU A 146 6.40 -18.72 5.95
N SER A 147 6.28 -18.92 7.25
CA SER A 147 7.22 -19.75 8.00
C SER A 147 7.03 -21.25 7.70
N ARG A 148 5.88 -21.66 7.17
CA ARG A 148 5.51 -23.06 6.85
C ARG A 148 5.45 -23.33 5.35
N TYR A 149 5.03 -22.33 4.57
CA TYR A 149 4.80 -22.43 3.12
C TYR A 149 5.71 -21.47 2.34
N GLN A 150 6.00 -21.81 1.08
CA GLN A 150 6.90 -21.00 0.24
C GLN A 150 6.19 -19.77 -0.37
N ALA A 151 4.87 -19.85 -0.52
CA ALA A 151 4.02 -18.81 -1.09
C ALA A 151 2.65 -18.82 -0.41
N GLY A 152 1.86 -17.77 -0.63
CA GLY A 152 0.44 -17.83 -0.31
C GLY A 152 -0.29 -18.85 -1.20
N PRO A 153 -1.43 -19.38 -0.75
CA PRO A 153 -2.19 -20.40 -1.46
C PRO A 153 -2.59 -19.96 -2.87
N LEU A 154 -3.05 -18.73 -3.05
CA LEU A 154 -3.46 -18.22 -4.35
C LEU A 154 -2.26 -17.90 -5.24
N GLU A 155 -1.16 -17.39 -4.68
CA GLU A 155 0.09 -17.20 -5.42
C GLU A 155 0.65 -18.53 -5.92
N TRP A 156 0.61 -19.58 -5.09
CA TRP A 156 1.02 -20.92 -5.47
C TRP A 156 0.13 -21.50 -6.56
N LEU A 157 -1.19 -21.37 -6.42
CA LEU A 157 -2.17 -21.84 -7.40
C LEU A 157 -1.93 -21.14 -8.73
N TRP A 158 -1.84 -19.81 -8.72
CA TRP A 158 -1.61 -19.00 -9.91
C TRP A 158 -0.31 -19.38 -10.62
N ARG A 159 0.81 -19.49 -9.87
CA ARG A 159 2.10 -19.91 -10.46
C ARG A 159 2.01 -21.31 -11.04
N SER A 160 1.35 -22.24 -10.35
CA SER A 160 1.23 -23.62 -10.83
C SER A 160 0.40 -23.71 -12.12
N LEU A 161 -0.65 -22.89 -12.24
CA LEU A 161 -1.48 -22.81 -13.44
C LEU A 161 -0.71 -22.19 -14.61
N VAL A 162 -0.05 -21.04 -14.41
CA VAL A 162 0.66 -20.32 -15.48
C VAL A 162 1.83 -21.13 -16.04
N TYR A 163 2.58 -21.81 -15.17
CA TYR A 163 3.72 -22.64 -15.61
C TYR A 163 3.33 -24.07 -16.01
N GLY A 164 2.06 -24.46 -15.85
CA GLY A 164 1.59 -25.82 -16.12
C GLY A 164 2.26 -26.91 -15.27
N ARG A 165 2.90 -26.55 -14.16
CA ARG A 165 3.65 -27.47 -13.28
C ARG A 165 3.36 -27.12 -11.83
N ARG A 166 3.06 -28.14 -11.01
CA ARG A 166 2.87 -27.97 -9.57
C ARG A 166 4.16 -27.47 -8.92
N GLN A 167 4.13 -26.26 -8.38
CA GLN A 167 5.26 -25.68 -7.67
C GLN A 167 5.41 -26.33 -6.27
N PRO A 168 6.61 -26.36 -5.68
CA PRO A 168 6.77 -26.82 -4.30
C PRO A 168 6.04 -25.88 -3.33
N PHE A 169 5.12 -26.43 -2.53
CA PHE A 169 4.21 -25.63 -1.69
C PHE A 169 4.72 -25.45 -0.25
N ARG A 170 5.13 -26.55 0.38
CA ARG A 170 5.69 -26.54 1.74
C ARG A 170 7.17 -26.15 1.69
N ARG A 171 7.63 -25.39 2.69
CA ARG A 171 9.07 -25.31 2.94
C ARG A 171 9.53 -26.69 3.37
N VAL A 172 10.49 -27.25 2.64
CA VAL A 172 11.23 -28.42 3.13
C VAL A 172 11.96 -27.92 4.37
N ALA A 173 11.70 -28.52 5.53
CA ALA A 173 12.48 -28.24 6.72
C ALA A 173 13.94 -28.59 6.36
N GLY A 174 14.82 -27.60 6.29
CA GLY A 174 16.25 -27.88 6.29
C GLY A 174 16.59 -28.56 7.61
N GLY A 175 17.25 -29.72 7.53
CA GLY A 175 17.88 -30.38 8.67
C GLY A 175 19.07 -29.58 9.20
#